data_AF-A0AA96G4L8-F1
#
_entry.id   AF-A0AA96G4L8-F1
#
_cell.length_a   1.000
_cell.length_b   1.000
_cell.length_c   1.000
_cell.angle_alpha   90.00
_cell.angle_beta   90.00
_cell.angle_gamma   90.00
#
_symmetry.space_group_name_H-M   'P 1'
#
loop_
_entity.id
_entity.type
_entity.pdbx_description
1 polymer ?
#
loop_
_entity_poly.entity_id
_entity_poly.type
_entity_poly.pdbx_seq_one_letter_code
_entity_poly.pdbx_strand_id
1 'polypeptide(L)'
;MHQLIEAAVWFGADGDLPAPAAGWARTAWAVIALPLLPVLVPAGVWCAVREPARRRRLLPFVLLGLLVAAPLAVAVATHPVGAAEHGHTLTYAVGLPHPGLLLTGYLLATVGSLLLSGDRRLRHLGLLTGVGAAVCALLWRLAFVSTWCALAALASVLLLRWTATPPDDRPRDDHPSGSRRSHHDPADQGTPSGGTP
;
A
#
# COMPACT_ATOMS: atom_id res chain seq x y z
N MET A 1 -8.22 -19.41 -18.36
CA MET A 1 -9.30 -19.04 -17.41
C MET A 1 -9.08 -17.65 -16.85
N HIS A 2 -8.39 -17.42 -15.71
CA HIS A 2 -8.35 -16.10 -15.05
C HIS A 2 -7.95 -14.93 -15.97
N GLN A 3 -6.85 -15.05 -16.72
CA GLN A 3 -6.41 -14.05 -17.72
C GLN A 3 -7.41 -13.80 -18.86
N LEU A 4 -8.25 -14.78 -19.19
CA LEU A 4 -9.28 -14.68 -20.24
C LEU A 4 -10.55 -13.99 -19.69
N ILE A 5 -10.78 -14.10 -18.38
CA ILE A 5 -11.79 -13.30 -17.66
C ILE A 5 -11.29 -11.86 -17.51
N GLU A 6 -10.01 -11.64 -17.23
CA GLU A 6 -9.38 -10.31 -17.15
C GLU A 6 -9.44 -9.55 -18.48
N ALA A 7 -9.18 -10.22 -19.61
CA ALA A 7 -9.43 -9.65 -20.94
C ALA A 7 -10.92 -9.26 -21.14
N ALA A 8 -11.87 -10.08 -20.64
CA ALA A 8 -13.29 -9.74 -20.66
C ALA A 8 -13.69 -8.63 -19.67
N VAL A 9 -12.87 -8.29 -18.67
CA VAL A 9 -13.07 -7.07 -17.87
C VAL A 9 -12.60 -5.83 -18.65
N TRP A 10 -11.47 -5.92 -19.37
CA TRP A 10 -10.98 -4.85 -20.25
C TRP A 10 -11.99 -4.50 -21.35
N PHE A 11 -12.43 -5.46 -22.18
CA PHE A 11 -13.51 -5.21 -23.16
C PHE A 11 -14.81 -4.69 -22.53
N GLY A 12 -15.06 -5.00 -21.24
CA GLY A 12 -16.18 -4.49 -20.47
C GLY A 12 -16.00 -3.08 -19.88
N ALA A 13 -14.81 -2.51 -20.00
CA ALA A 13 -14.44 -1.16 -19.59
C ALA A 13 -14.24 -0.25 -20.81
N ASP A 14 -13.56 -0.74 -21.87
CA ASP A 14 -13.49 -0.10 -23.19
C ASP A 14 -14.89 0.14 -23.83
N GLY A 15 -15.89 -0.67 -23.44
CA GLY A 15 -17.30 -0.53 -23.86
C GLY A 15 -17.78 -1.57 -24.87
N ASP A 16 -16.88 -2.43 -25.36
CA ASP A 16 -17.15 -3.49 -26.34
C ASP A 16 -18.08 -4.61 -25.85
N LEU A 17 -18.30 -4.73 -24.52
CA LEU A 17 -19.24 -5.70 -23.94
C LEU A 17 -20.47 -5.02 -23.31
N PRO A 18 -21.68 -5.60 -23.48
CA PRO A 18 -22.87 -5.16 -22.78
C PRO A 18 -22.65 -5.08 -21.26
N ALA A 19 -23.12 -4.00 -20.64
CA ALA A 19 -23.01 -3.74 -19.20
C ALA A 19 -23.22 -4.97 -18.27
N PRO A 20 -24.25 -5.83 -18.45
CA PRO A 20 -24.39 -7.03 -17.62
C PRO A 20 -23.24 -8.03 -17.80
N ALA A 21 -22.76 -8.27 -19.03
CA ALA A 21 -21.65 -9.19 -19.29
C ALA A 21 -20.33 -8.68 -18.67
N ALA A 22 -20.08 -7.38 -18.78
CA ALA A 22 -18.96 -6.72 -18.11
C ALA A 22 -19.06 -6.82 -16.57
N GLY A 23 -20.28 -6.73 -16.01
CA GLY A 23 -20.55 -7.00 -14.60
C GLY A 23 -20.21 -8.44 -14.18
N TRP A 24 -20.68 -9.43 -14.93
CA TRP A 24 -20.36 -10.85 -14.67
C TRP A 24 -18.85 -11.14 -14.75
N ALA A 25 -18.13 -10.55 -15.70
CA ALA A 25 -16.68 -10.69 -15.81
C ALA A 25 -15.95 -10.15 -14.56
N ARG A 26 -16.31 -8.96 -14.08
CA ARG A 26 -15.75 -8.34 -12.86
C ARG A 26 -16.01 -9.20 -11.63
N THR A 27 -17.24 -9.68 -11.45
CA THR A 27 -17.61 -10.56 -10.33
C THR A 27 -16.87 -11.90 -10.40
N ALA A 28 -16.76 -12.52 -11.57
CA ALA A 28 -16.01 -13.77 -11.74
C ALA A 28 -14.51 -13.60 -11.45
N TRP A 29 -13.90 -12.48 -11.89
CA TRP A 29 -12.52 -12.14 -11.56
C TRP A 29 -12.35 -11.95 -10.04
N ALA A 30 -13.23 -11.19 -9.39
CA ALA A 30 -13.18 -10.91 -7.96
C ALA A 30 -13.39 -12.16 -7.10
N VAL A 31 -14.31 -13.06 -7.46
CA VAL A 31 -14.49 -14.35 -6.77
C VAL A 31 -13.21 -15.19 -6.82
N ILE A 32 -12.53 -15.25 -7.97
CA ILE A 32 -11.27 -16.00 -8.10
C ILE A 32 -10.15 -15.35 -7.28
N ALA A 33 -9.98 -14.03 -7.40
CA ALA A 33 -8.87 -13.29 -6.79
C ALA A 33 -8.99 -13.15 -5.26
N LEU A 34 -10.19 -12.89 -4.75
CA LEU A 34 -10.41 -12.51 -3.35
C LEU A 34 -10.70 -13.73 -2.44
N PRO A 35 -11.86 -14.41 -2.45
CA PRO A 35 -12.11 -15.54 -1.55
C PRO A 35 -11.48 -16.87 -1.98
N LEU A 36 -11.24 -17.12 -3.28
CA LEU A 36 -10.78 -18.46 -3.72
C LEU A 36 -9.30 -18.72 -3.42
N LEU A 37 -8.40 -17.81 -3.78
CA LEU A 37 -6.96 -17.94 -3.55
C LEU A 37 -6.53 -18.18 -2.08
N PRO A 38 -7.05 -17.47 -1.05
CA PRO A 38 -6.63 -17.68 0.33
C PRO A 38 -7.13 -19.02 0.92
N VAL A 39 -8.09 -19.70 0.27
CA VAL A 39 -8.44 -21.09 0.60
C VAL A 39 -7.57 -22.06 -0.19
N LEU A 40 -7.51 -21.90 -1.52
CA LEU A 40 -6.87 -22.85 -2.43
C LEU A 40 -5.35 -22.96 -2.23
N VAL A 41 -4.65 -21.86 -1.94
CA VAL A 41 -3.19 -21.88 -1.73
C VAL A 41 -2.80 -22.69 -0.48
N PRO A 42 -3.24 -22.35 0.75
CA PRO A 42 -2.87 -23.13 1.92
C PRO A 42 -3.44 -24.56 1.88
N ALA A 43 -4.62 -24.79 1.30
CA ALA A 43 -5.16 -26.15 1.12
C ALA A 43 -4.29 -26.98 0.16
N GLY A 44 -3.87 -26.43 -0.98
CA GLY A 44 -2.97 -27.08 -1.93
C GLY A 44 -1.60 -27.41 -1.31
N VAL A 45 -1.03 -26.48 -0.54
CA VAL A 45 0.21 -26.72 0.21
C VAL A 45 0.03 -27.80 1.29
N TRP A 46 -1.10 -27.81 2.00
CA TRP A 46 -1.43 -28.84 2.99
C TRP A 46 -1.58 -30.24 2.35
N CYS A 47 -2.15 -30.32 1.15
CA CYS A 47 -2.25 -31.57 0.38
C CYS A 47 -0.89 -32.04 -0.18
N ALA A 48 0.00 -31.12 -0.56
CA ALA A 48 1.34 -31.45 -1.06
C ALA A 48 2.27 -32.01 0.04
N VAL A 49 2.10 -31.59 1.31
CA VAL A 49 2.96 -32.02 2.42
C VAL A 49 2.56 -33.39 2.95
N ARG A 50 3.32 -34.41 2.53
CA ARG A 50 3.10 -35.82 2.92
C ARG A 50 3.39 -36.12 4.40
N GLU A 51 4.25 -35.35 5.07
CA GLU A 51 4.66 -35.61 6.46
C GLU A 51 3.59 -35.10 7.47
N PRO A 52 2.95 -35.98 8.28
CA PRO A 52 1.82 -35.58 9.12
C PRO A 52 2.12 -34.48 10.14
N ALA A 53 3.34 -34.48 10.71
CA ALA A 53 3.78 -33.48 11.69
C ALA A 53 3.91 -32.08 11.07
N ARG A 54 4.37 -31.97 9.81
CA ARG A 54 4.42 -30.71 9.07
C ARG A 54 3.03 -30.27 8.59
N ARG A 55 2.25 -31.21 8.06
CA ARG A 55 0.88 -30.97 7.60
C ARG A 55 -0.04 -30.46 8.73
N ARG A 56 0.15 -30.92 9.97
CA ARG A 56 -0.49 -30.31 11.17
C ARG A 56 -0.11 -28.84 11.39
N ARG A 57 1.15 -28.44 11.17
CA ARG A 57 1.61 -27.04 11.32
C ARG A 57 1.03 -26.09 10.26
N LEU A 58 0.52 -26.64 9.15
CA LEU A 58 -0.15 -25.87 8.09
C LEU A 58 -1.64 -25.63 8.37
N LEU A 59 -2.27 -26.40 9.27
CA LEU A 59 -3.69 -26.30 9.57
C LEU A 59 -4.15 -24.88 9.98
N PRO A 60 -3.41 -24.12 10.81
CA PRO A 60 -3.78 -22.74 11.15
C PRO A 60 -3.85 -21.80 9.94
N PHE A 61 -3.04 -22.02 8.91
CA PHE A 61 -3.05 -21.21 7.69
C PHE A 61 -4.25 -21.54 6.79
N VAL A 62 -4.70 -22.80 6.77
CA VAL A 62 -5.95 -23.20 6.09
C VAL A 62 -7.17 -22.57 6.80
N LEU A 63 -7.19 -22.60 8.13
CA LEU A 63 -8.25 -21.99 8.94
C LEU A 63 -8.27 -20.46 8.82
N LEU A 64 -7.11 -19.80 8.85
CA LEU A 64 -6.98 -18.36 8.59
C LEU A 64 -7.42 -18.01 7.16
N GLY A 65 -7.07 -18.83 6.18
CA GLY A 65 -7.49 -18.70 4.79
C GLY A 65 -9.02 -18.71 4.64
N LEU A 66 -9.70 -19.66 5.28
CA LEU A 66 -11.16 -19.73 5.35
C LEU A 66 -11.78 -18.52 6.08
N LEU A 67 -11.19 -18.12 7.22
CA LEU A 67 -11.65 -16.98 8.02
C LEU A 67 -11.55 -15.65 7.27
N VAL A 68 -10.54 -15.50 6.40
CA VAL A 68 -10.37 -14.34 5.51
C VAL A 68 -11.25 -14.44 4.27
N ALA A 69 -11.44 -15.64 3.73
CA ALA A 69 -12.30 -15.87 2.56
C ALA A 69 -13.78 -15.57 2.83
N ALA A 70 -14.29 -15.84 4.04
CA ALA A 70 -15.68 -15.58 4.40
C ALA A 70 -16.12 -14.10 4.23
N PRO A 71 -15.48 -13.09 4.85
CA PRO A 71 -15.84 -11.68 4.63
C PRO A 71 -15.54 -11.20 3.20
N LEU A 72 -14.52 -11.74 2.53
CA LEU A 72 -14.26 -11.43 1.11
C LEU A 72 -15.39 -11.94 0.20
N ALA A 73 -15.89 -13.16 0.43
CA ALA A 73 -17.01 -13.73 -0.31
C ALA A 73 -18.31 -12.96 -0.03
N VAL A 74 -18.58 -12.63 1.24
CA VAL A 74 -19.73 -11.79 1.62
C VAL A 74 -19.66 -10.43 0.93
N ALA A 75 -18.51 -9.76 0.92
CA ALA A 75 -18.36 -8.46 0.27
C ALA A 75 -18.61 -8.53 -1.24
N VAL A 76 -18.04 -9.52 -1.94
CA VAL A 76 -18.27 -9.74 -3.39
C VAL A 76 -19.71 -10.16 -3.71
N ALA A 77 -20.43 -10.80 -2.78
CA ALA A 77 -21.83 -11.18 -2.94
C ALA A 77 -22.84 -10.06 -2.59
N THR A 78 -22.43 -9.06 -1.81
CA THR A 78 -23.31 -7.98 -1.30
C THR A 78 -23.06 -6.62 -1.92
N HIS A 79 -21.86 -6.37 -2.44
CA HIS A 79 -21.49 -5.11 -3.07
C HIS A 79 -21.23 -5.35 -4.56
N PRO A 80 -21.82 -4.57 -5.48
CA PRO A 80 -21.47 -4.66 -6.90
C PRO A 80 -19.98 -4.33 -7.08
N VAL A 81 -19.26 -5.21 -7.79
CA VAL A 81 -17.81 -5.05 -8.02
C VAL A 81 -17.58 -3.91 -9.01
N GLY A 82 -17.44 -2.69 -8.49
CA GLY A 82 -17.05 -1.53 -9.27
C GLY A 82 -15.61 -1.68 -9.74
N ALA A 83 -15.40 -1.75 -11.05
CA ALA A 83 -14.08 -1.50 -11.64
C ALA A 83 -14.11 -0.08 -12.22
N ALA A 84 -13.34 0.83 -11.63
CA ALA A 84 -13.11 2.16 -12.15
C ALA A 84 -11.73 2.19 -12.82
N GLU A 85 -11.67 2.55 -14.09
CA GLU A 85 -10.38 2.75 -14.76
C GLU A 85 -9.66 3.96 -14.18
N HIS A 86 -8.34 3.85 -13.99
CA HIS A 86 -7.44 4.97 -13.74
C HIS A 86 -6.23 4.80 -14.67
N GLY A 87 -6.36 5.29 -15.91
CA GLY A 87 -5.39 5.05 -16.97
C GLY A 87 -5.28 3.56 -17.28
N HIS A 88 -4.06 3.05 -17.45
CA HIS A 88 -3.79 1.64 -17.78
C HIS A 88 -3.97 0.67 -16.60
N THR A 89 -4.91 0.92 -15.69
CA THR A 89 -5.15 0.04 -14.52
C THR A 89 -6.62 0.06 -14.09
N LEU A 90 -7.17 -1.15 -13.93
CA LEU A 90 -8.52 -1.38 -13.41
C LEU A 90 -8.52 -1.33 -11.88
N THR A 91 -9.17 -0.32 -11.31
CA THR A 91 -9.28 -0.13 -9.86
C THR A 91 -10.53 -0.83 -9.35
N TYR A 92 -10.36 -2.01 -8.74
CA TYR A 92 -11.46 -2.82 -8.22
C TYR A 92 -11.89 -2.36 -6.81
N ALA A 93 -12.94 -1.54 -6.75
CA ALA A 93 -13.55 -1.07 -5.52
C ALA A 93 -14.59 -2.08 -4.99
N VAL A 94 -14.12 -3.06 -4.22
CA VAL A 94 -14.98 -3.92 -3.39
C VAL A 94 -15.12 -3.28 -2.01
N GLY A 95 -16.35 -3.20 -1.48
CA GLY A 95 -16.68 -2.59 -0.17
C GLY A 95 -16.18 -3.41 1.03
N LEU A 96 -14.86 -3.50 1.20
CA LEU A 96 -14.23 -4.35 2.21
C LEU A 96 -14.19 -3.68 3.60
N PRO A 97 -14.76 -4.30 4.64
CA PRO A 97 -14.51 -3.86 6.01
C PRO A 97 -13.05 -4.15 6.40
N HIS A 98 -12.36 -3.13 6.93
CA HIS A 98 -10.97 -3.20 7.39
C HIS A 98 -9.99 -3.83 6.36
N PRO A 99 -9.83 -3.25 5.15
CA PRO A 99 -9.12 -3.88 4.04
C PRO A 99 -7.65 -4.22 4.35
N GLY A 100 -6.97 -3.40 5.16
CA GLY A 100 -5.60 -3.69 5.60
C GLY A 100 -5.48 -4.94 6.50
N LEU A 101 -6.49 -5.24 7.31
CA LEU A 101 -6.52 -6.44 8.14
C LEU A 101 -6.78 -7.69 7.28
N LEU A 102 -7.75 -7.61 6.36
CA LEU A 102 -8.05 -8.70 5.41
C LEU A 102 -6.85 -9.00 4.50
N LEU A 103 -6.18 -7.97 3.96
CA LEU A 103 -4.97 -8.14 3.15
C LEU A 103 -3.82 -8.76 3.96
N THR A 104 -3.62 -8.34 5.21
CA THR A 104 -2.59 -8.92 6.09
C THR A 104 -2.89 -10.40 6.39
N GLY A 105 -4.15 -10.74 6.69
CA GLY A 105 -4.58 -12.13 6.90
C GLY A 105 -4.44 -12.99 5.65
N TYR A 106 -4.82 -12.46 4.48
CA TYR A 106 -4.66 -13.09 3.17
C TYR A 106 -3.19 -13.44 2.89
N LEU A 107 -2.29 -12.45 3.05
CA LEU A 107 -0.86 -12.64 2.81
C LEU A 107 -0.25 -13.62 3.82
N LEU A 108 -0.68 -13.56 5.09
CA LEU A 108 -0.21 -14.49 6.12
C LEU A 108 -0.67 -15.93 5.83
N ALA A 109 -1.92 -16.15 5.40
CA ALA A 109 -2.43 -17.48 5.01
C ALA A 109 -1.69 -18.04 3.78
N THR A 110 -1.55 -17.24 2.73
CA THR A 110 -0.98 -17.65 1.43
C THR A 110 0.55 -17.79 1.48
N VAL A 111 1.27 -16.73 1.86
CA VAL A 111 2.75 -16.71 1.90
C VAL A 111 3.27 -17.53 3.10
N GLY A 112 2.59 -17.45 4.26
CA GLY A 112 2.99 -18.20 5.45
C GLY A 112 2.93 -19.71 5.25
N SER A 113 1.87 -20.24 4.62
CA SER A 113 1.78 -21.67 4.30
C SER A 113 2.88 -22.12 3.33
N LEU A 114 3.15 -21.35 2.26
CA LEU A 114 4.25 -21.62 1.32
C LEU A 114 5.62 -21.67 2.02
N LEU A 115 5.91 -20.72 2.91
CA LEU A 115 7.17 -20.65 3.65
C LEU A 115 7.32 -21.77 4.70
N LEU A 116 6.23 -22.19 5.36
CA LEU A 116 6.24 -23.24 6.39
C LEU A 116 6.04 -24.67 5.84
N SER A 117 5.73 -24.82 4.55
CA SER A 117 5.60 -26.12 3.85
C SER A 117 6.79 -27.06 4.08
N GLY A 118 8.01 -26.50 4.14
CA GLY A 118 9.27 -27.22 4.27
C GLY A 118 9.88 -27.66 2.93
N ASP A 119 9.17 -27.55 1.82
CA ASP A 119 9.71 -27.78 0.47
C ASP A 119 10.50 -26.53 0.01
N ARG A 120 11.67 -26.72 -0.61
CA ARG A 120 12.52 -25.60 -1.07
C ARG A 120 11.85 -24.82 -2.21
N ARG A 121 11.16 -25.48 -3.14
CA ARG A 121 10.49 -24.84 -4.29
C ARG A 121 9.30 -23.99 -3.84
N LEU A 122 8.45 -24.54 -2.95
CA LEU A 122 7.33 -23.78 -2.36
C LEU A 122 7.83 -22.59 -1.52
N ARG A 123 8.96 -22.74 -0.82
CA ARG A 123 9.62 -21.64 -0.11
C ARG A 123 10.13 -20.54 -1.03
N HIS A 124 10.79 -20.87 -2.14
CA HIS A 124 11.22 -19.86 -3.11
C HIS A 124 10.03 -19.13 -3.75
N LEU A 125 8.94 -19.83 -4.06
CA LEU A 125 7.69 -19.22 -4.54
C LEU A 125 7.09 -18.28 -3.48
N GLY A 126 6.96 -18.72 -2.23
CA GLY A 126 6.49 -17.89 -1.12
C GLY A 126 7.35 -16.65 -0.90
N LEU A 127 8.67 -16.77 -0.99
CA LEU A 127 9.59 -15.64 -0.86
C LEU A 127 9.40 -14.63 -2.02
N LEU A 128 9.33 -15.10 -3.27
CA LEU A 128 9.15 -14.24 -4.44
C LEU A 128 7.82 -13.49 -4.38
N THR A 129 6.72 -14.18 -4.09
CA THR A 129 5.39 -13.58 -3.93
C THR A 129 5.34 -12.61 -2.75
N GLY A 130 5.98 -12.95 -1.62
CA GLY A 130 6.06 -12.08 -0.44
C GLY A 130 6.86 -10.79 -0.69
N VAL A 131 7.99 -10.88 -1.39
CA VAL A 131 8.80 -9.72 -1.79
C VAL A 131 8.03 -8.86 -2.80
N GLY A 132 7.39 -9.47 -3.80
CA GLY A 132 6.53 -8.74 -4.75
C GLY A 132 5.40 -7.97 -4.07
N ALA A 133 4.67 -8.63 -3.16
CA ALA A 133 3.62 -7.98 -2.37
C ALA A 133 4.16 -6.82 -1.51
N ALA A 134 5.33 -6.99 -0.88
CA ALA A 134 5.97 -5.94 -0.09
C ALA A 134 6.40 -4.74 -0.95
N VAL A 135 6.96 -4.97 -2.14
CA VAL A 135 7.33 -3.90 -3.08
C VAL A 135 6.10 -3.14 -3.56
N CYS A 136 5.05 -3.82 -3.99
CA CYS A 136 3.79 -3.17 -4.40
C CYS A 136 3.16 -2.35 -3.28
N ALA A 137 3.12 -2.88 -2.05
CA ALA A 137 2.61 -2.18 -0.88
C ALA A 137 3.47 -0.95 -0.49
N LEU A 138 4.79 -1.02 -0.67
CA LEU A 138 5.70 0.10 -0.42
C LEU A 138 5.54 1.19 -1.48
N LEU A 139 5.46 0.85 -2.77
CA LEU A 139 5.21 1.81 -3.86
C LEU A 139 3.88 2.56 -3.64
N TRP A 140 2.81 1.84 -3.29
CA TRP A 140 1.52 2.44 -2.98
C TRP A 140 1.57 3.38 -1.76
N ARG A 141 2.27 2.98 -0.70
CA ARG A 141 2.51 3.83 0.47
C ARG A 141 3.33 5.09 0.15
N LEU A 142 4.37 4.99 -0.69
CA LEU A 142 5.18 6.14 -1.08
C LEU A 142 4.38 7.15 -1.91
N ALA A 143 3.54 6.69 -2.83
CA ALA A 143 2.62 7.55 -3.58
C ALA A 143 1.60 8.26 -2.66
N PHE A 144 1.01 7.53 -1.71
CA PHE A 144 0.11 8.11 -0.71
C PHE A 144 0.81 9.14 0.19
N VAL A 145 2.00 8.84 0.71
CA VAL A 145 2.78 9.75 1.57
C VAL A 145 3.20 11.01 0.82
N SER A 146 3.67 10.90 -0.42
CA SER A 146 4.00 12.07 -1.25
C SER A 146 2.78 12.99 -1.46
N THR A 147 1.62 12.39 -1.77
CA THR A 147 0.35 13.12 -1.93
C THR A 147 -0.10 13.78 -0.63
N TRP A 148 0.01 13.09 0.50
CA TRP A 148 -0.34 13.62 1.82
C TRP A 148 0.58 14.75 2.26
N CYS A 149 1.89 14.65 2.02
CA CYS A 149 2.85 15.73 2.30
C CYS A 149 2.58 16.97 1.43
N ALA A 150 2.25 16.79 0.14
CA ALA A 150 1.86 17.89 -0.73
C ALA A 150 0.56 18.57 -0.25
N LEU A 151 -0.45 17.78 0.15
CA LEU A 151 -1.70 18.28 0.73
C LEU A 151 -1.47 19.02 2.05
N ALA A 152 -0.61 18.51 2.93
CA ALA A 152 -0.26 19.15 4.19
C ALA A 152 0.51 20.47 3.98
N ALA A 153 1.41 20.54 2.99
CA ALA A 153 2.08 21.77 2.59
C ALA A 153 1.08 22.80 2.03
N LEU A 154 0.16 22.38 1.16
CA LEU A 154 -0.93 23.22 0.65
C LEU A 154 -1.83 23.75 1.76
N ALA A 155 -2.23 22.89 2.71
CA ALA A 155 -3.03 23.28 3.88
C ALA A 155 -2.28 24.26 4.78
N SER A 156 -0.98 24.06 4.99
CA SER A 156 -0.13 25.00 5.74
C SER A 156 -0.01 26.36 5.04
N VAL A 157 0.16 26.39 3.71
CA VAL A 157 0.15 27.63 2.93
C VAL A 157 -1.22 28.32 2.95
N LEU A 158 -2.32 27.57 2.89
CA LEU A 158 -3.68 28.12 3.00
C LEU A 158 -3.93 28.74 4.38
N LEU A 159 -3.53 28.05 5.46
CA LEU A 159 -3.59 28.57 6.83
C LEU A 159 -2.73 29.83 6.99
N LEU A 160 -1.48 29.81 6.50
CA LEU A 160 -0.59 30.98 6.53
C LEU A 160 -1.14 32.16 5.73
N ARG A 161 -1.78 31.93 4.58
CA ARG A 161 -2.41 33.01 3.80
C ARG A 161 -3.68 33.56 4.45
N TRP A 162 -4.43 32.73 5.18
CA TRP A 162 -5.57 33.18 5.97
C TRP A 162 -5.15 34.02 7.19
N THR A 163 -4.14 33.59 7.94
CA THR A 163 -3.61 34.37 9.08
C THR A 163 -2.78 35.60 8.66
N ALA A 164 -2.18 35.59 7.47
CA ALA A 164 -1.43 36.71 6.93
C ALA A 164 -2.28 37.75 6.17
N THR A 165 -3.62 37.61 6.13
CA THR A 165 -4.52 38.71 5.76
C THR A 165 -4.70 39.64 6.97
N PRO A 166 -4.10 40.85 6.99
CA PRO A 166 -4.30 41.78 8.09
C PRO A 166 -5.67 42.46 7.94
N PRO A 167 -6.29 42.94 9.03
CA PRO A 167 -7.32 43.97 8.93
C PRO A 167 -6.74 45.23 8.25
N ASP A 168 -7.58 46.00 7.54
CA ASP A 168 -7.19 47.30 6.96
C ASP A 168 -6.81 48.32 8.07
N ASP A 169 -5.54 48.30 8.48
CA ASP A 169 -5.00 49.21 9.49
C ASP A 169 -4.74 50.58 8.84
N ARG A 170 -5.76 51.44 8.92
CA ARG A 170 -5.70 52.82 8.41
C ARG A 170 -4.58 53.59 9.14
N PRO A 171 -3.86 54.51 8.48
CA PRO A 171 -2.60 55.07 9.01
C PRO A 171 -2.69 55.70 10.40
N ARG A 172 -1.58 55.60 11.14
CA ARG A 172 -1.27 56.34 12.38
C ARG A 172 -0.09 57.28 12.09
N ASP A 173 -0.04 58.42 12.78
CA ASP A 173 1.05 59.42 12.66
C ASP A 173 2.12 59.27 13.77
N ASP A 174 3.36 59.70 13.49
CA ASP A 174 4.61 59.31 14.18
C ASP A 174 5.33 60.41 15.02
N HIS A 175 6.18 60.02 16.00
CA HIS A 175 7.30 60.84 16.53
C HIS A 175 8.42 60.03 17.27
N PRO A 176 9.74 60.40 17.25
CA PRO A 176 10.84 59.41 17.44
C PRO A 176 12.13 59.75 18.29
N SER A 177 12.97 58.72 18.55
CA SER A 177 14.48 58.65 18.53
C SER A 177 15.38 58.45 19.82
N GLY A 178 16.52 57.73 19.70
CA GLY A 178 17.62 57.52 20.71
C GLY A 178 18.52 56.24 20.48
N SER A 179 19.86 56.19 20.78
CA SER A 179 20.78 55.19 20.12
C SER A 179 22.19 54.79 20.70
N ARG A 180 22.67 53.54 20.39
CA ARG A 180 24.09 52.99 20.17
C ARG A 180 25.16 52.95 21.32
N ARG A 181 26.40 52.38 21.25
CA ARG A 181 27.14 51.11 20.78
C ARG A 181 28.71 51.34 20.88
N SER A 182 29.74 50.44 20.82
CA SER A 182 30.07 48.98 21.06
C SER A 182 31.61 48.67 20.78
N HIS A 183 32.14 47.41 20.91
CA HIS A 183 33.37 46.74 20.29
C HIS A 183 34.59 46.21 21.15
N HIS A 184 35.47 45.38 20.53
CA HIS A 184 36.68 44.60 21.00
C HIS A 184 37.44 43.89 19.80
N ASP A 185 38.67 43.32 19.95
CA ASP A 185 39.63 42.92 18.85
C ASP A 185 40.75 41.84 19.22
N PRO A 186 41.34 40.97 18.31
CA PRO A 186 42.28 39.84 18.67
C PRO A 186 43.50 39.41 17.74
N ALA A 187 44.36 38.47 18.24
CA ALA A 187 45.12 37.33 17.57
C ALA A 187 46.67 37.35 17.24
N ASP A 188 47.36 36.17 17.36
CA ASP A 188 48.36 35.50 16.42
C ASP A 188 49.37 34.45 17.07
N GLN A 189 49.82 33.40 16.31
CA GLN A 189 51.13 32.64 16.39
C GLN A 189 51.26 31.37 15.46
N GLY A 190 52.50 30.86 15.22
CA GLY A 190 52.85 29.85 14.17
C GLY A 190 53.80 28.64 14.49
N THR A 191 54.49 28.07 13.48
CA THR A 191 55.19 26.74 13.44
C THR A 191 56.75 26.81 13.32
N PRO A 192 57.55 25.70 13.41
CA PRO A 192 58.02 24.94 12.21
C PRO A 192 58.49 23.44 12.41
N SER A 193 59.17 22.85 11.41
CA SER A 193 59.72 21.45 11.26
C SER A 193 61.18 21.27 11.78
N GLY A 194 61.93 20.16 11.67
CA GLY A 194 61.82 18.82 11.03
C GLY A 194 63.19 18.08 11.01
N GLY A 195 63.34 16.86 10.44
CA GLY A 195 64.68 16.21 10.25
C GLY A 195 64.71 14.73 9.82
N THR A 196 65.76 14.30 9.10
CA THR A 196 65.99 12.95 8.53
C THR A 196 67.49 12.64 8.42
N PRO A 197 67.89 11.38 8.20
CA PRO A 197 69.06 11.00 7.42
C PRO A 197 68.68 10.32 6.09
#